data_AF-A0A2W0ERQ5-F1
#
_entry.id   AF-A0A2W0ERQ5-F1
#
_cell.length_a   1.000
_cell.length_b   1.000
_cell.length_c   1.000
_cell.angle_alpha   90.00
_cell.angle_beta   90.00
_cell.angle_gamma   90.00
#
_symmetry.space_group_name_H-M   'P 1'
#
loop_
_entity.id
_entity.type
_entity.pdbx_description
1 polymer ?
#
loop_
_entity_poly.entity_id
_entity_poly.type
_entity_poly.pdbx_seq_one_letter_code
_entity_poly.pdbx_strand_id
1 'polypeptide(L)'
;MSAVAVLRLPLAVDLSGFVTLLKRMQVPHRVSEEAGEQVLWVPQNISEDVRALYERFPAGDPDQQLDIPLAQTVKRPGFVEQLKYAKATALVLLLSIIVGAITLLGDNLETMRWLTFLEFRVVGEYIHFTPLADSLAAGQWWRLFTPMLIHFGILHLAMNGMWYWELGRRIESRQGSINLIGLTLLFSLVSNYAQYYFSGPTLFGGLSGVLYGLLGHCWIFQLLAPNPAYRLPRGVLVMMLVWLLLCLSGLVSMIGFGEIANAAHVSGLLIGCFTGLLGGLYNRRKLAA
;
A
#
# COMPACT_ATOMS: atom_id res chain seq x y z
N MET A 1 11.16 -6.88 -23.68
CA MET A 1 11.68 -6.05 -24.79
C MET A 1 13.09 -6.54 -25.06
N SER A 2 13.37 -7.10 -26.23
CA SER A 2 14.73 -7.49 -26.61
C SER A 2 15.57 -6.22 -26.78
N ALA A 3 16.70 -6.17 -26.08
CA ALA A 3 17.71 -5.15 -26.33
C ALA A 3 18.63 -5.65 -27.45
N VAL A 4 19.01 -4.76 -28.36
CA VAL A 4 19.91 -5.04 -29.48
C VAL A 4 21.12 -4.11 -29.38
N ALA A 5 22.29 -4.61 -29.79
CA ALA A 5 23.49 -3.80 -29.88
C ALA A 5 23.39 -2.90 -31.12
N VAL A 6 23.43 -1.59 -30.91
CA VAL A 6 23.26 -0.58 -31.97
C VAL A 6 24.58 0.03 -32.41
N LEU A 7 25.51 0.20 -31.47
CA LEU A 7 26.88 0.66 -31.74
C LEU A 7 27.88 -0.26 -31.06
N ARG A 8 29.01 -0.50 -31.74
CA ARG A 8 30.22 -1.10 -31.19
C ARG A 8 31.38 -0.19 -31.55
N LEU A 9 32.05 0.35 -30.55
CA LEU A 9 33.07 1.38 -30.72
C LEU A 9 34.31 1.03 -29.89
N PRO A 10 35.53 1.33 -30.35
CA PRO A 10 36.73 1.15 -29.54
C PRO A 10 36.65 1.92 -28.22
N LEU A 11 37.29 1.42 -27.16
CA LEU A 11 37.31 2.08 -25.85
C LEU A 11 37.91 3.50 -25.88
N ALA A 12 38.72 3.83 -26.89
CA ALA A 12 39.29 5.16 -27.09
C ALA A 12 38.27 6.22 -27.56
N VAL A 13 37.09 5.82 -28.05
CA VAL A 13 36.05 6.75 -28.49
C VAL A 13 35.24 7.22 -27.28
N ASP A 14 35.15 8.53 -27.09
CA ASP A 14 34.34 9.13 -26.02
C ASP A 14 32.85 9.15 -26.40
N LEU A 15 32.09 8.21 -25.83
CA LEU A 15 30.64 8.12 -25.97
C LEU A 15 29.86 8.98 -24.96
N SER A 16 30.53 9.66 -24.02
CA SER A 16 29.87 10.32 -22.89
C SER A 16 28.89 11.42 -23.31
N GLY A 17 29.25 12.21 -24.32
CA GLY A 17 28.39 13.26 -24.88
C GLY A 17 27.12 12.69 -25.51
N PHE A 18 27.25 11.61 -26.29
CA PHE A 18 26.10 10.94 -26.90
C PHE A 18 25.21 10.25 -25.86
N VAL A 19 25.79 9.59 -24.86
CA VAL A 19 25.05 9.00 -23.74
C VAL A 19 24.28 10.09 -22.98
N THR A 20 24.86 11.27 -22.83
CA THR A 20 24.18 12.42 -22.19
C THR A 20 22.99 12.90 -23.02
N LEU A 21 23.12 12.95 -24.34
CA LEU A 21 22.01 13.25 -25.25
C LEU A 21 20.89 12.20 -25.14
N LEU A 22 21.21 10.91 -25.15
CA LEU A 22 20.22 9.84 -24.98
C LEU A 22 19.48 9.93 -23.63
N LYS A 23 20.21 10.27 -22.55
CA LYS A 23 19.59 10.55 -21.25
C LYS A 23 18.62 11.74 -21.31
N ARG A 24 19.01 12.83 -21.98
CA ARG A 24 18.15 14.02 -22.15
C ARG A 24 16.86 13.69 -22.91
N MET A 25 16.95 12.83 -23.92
CA MET A 25 15.80 12.33 -24.69
C MET A 25 15.00 11.22 -24.00
N GLN A 26 15.39 10.82 -22.77
CA GLN A 26 14.80 9.70 -22.04
C GLN A 26 14.79 8.36 -22.81
N VAL A 27 15.76 8.17 -23.69
CA VAL A 27 15.92 6.93 -24.46
C VAL A 27 16.44 5.83 -23.51
N PRO A 28 15.76 4.68 -23.37
CA PRO A 28 16.27 3.56 -22.58
C PRO A 28 17.52 2.99 -23.27
N HIS A 29 18.65 2.99 -22.57
CA HIS A 29 19.91 2.48 -23.09
C HIS A 29 20.77 1.86 -22.01
N ARG A 30 21.72 1.02 -22.43
CA ARG A 30 22.78 0.47 -21.59
C ARG A 30 24.08 0.47 -22.37
N VAL A 31 25.16 0.93 -21.76
CA VAL A 31 26.52 0.76 -22.31
C VAL A 31 27.19 -0.37 -21.54
N SER A 32 27.77 -1.33 -22.25
CA SER A 32 28.64 -2.38 -21.70
C SER A 32 29.99 -2.35 -22.39
N GLU A 33 30.99 -2.95 -21.76
CA GLU A 33 32.27 -3.26 -22.39
C GLU A 33 32.29 -4.75 -22.75
N GLU A 34 32.55 -5.07 -24.02
CA GLU A 34 32.62 -6.44 -24.52
C GLU A 34 33.82 -6.57 -25.47
N ALA A 35 34.71 -7.51 -25.18
CA ALA A 35 35.88 -7.81 -26.01
C ALA A 35 36.77 -6.59 -26.35
N GLY A 36 36.88 -5.61 -25.44
CA GLY A 36 37.68 -4.39 -25.65
C GLY A 36 36.96 -3.28 -26.44
N GLU A 37 35.65 -3.43 -26.67
CA GLU A 37 34.79 -2.42 -27.30
C GLU A 37 33.71 -1.96 -26.34
N GLN A 38 33.30 -0.69 -26.46
CA GLN A 38 32.08 -0.16 -25.86
C GLN A 38 30.89 -0.54 -26.76
N VAL A 39 29.89 -1.20 -26.17
CA VAL A 39 28.67 -1.64 -26.86
C VAL A 39 27.47 -0.89 -26.30
N LEU A 40 26.75 -0.17 -27.17
CA LEU A 40 25.51 0.52 -26.82
C LEU A 40 24.32 -0.37 -27.15
N TRP A 41 23.53 -0.71 -26.13
CA TRP A 41 22.32 -1.50 -26.21
C TRP A 41 21.09 -0.63 -26.04
N VAL A 42 20.10 -0.79 -26.92
CA VAL A 42 18.77 -0.13 -26.82
C VAL A 42 17.66 -1.10 -27.22
N PRO A 43 16.39 -0.83 -26.85
CA PRO A 43 15.25 -1.59 -27.33
C PRO A 43 15.18 -1.66 -28.87
N GLN A 44 14.86 -2.83 -29.42
CA GLN A 44 14.82 -3.08 -30.86
C GLN A 44 13.89 -2.13 -31.65
N ASN A 45 12.82 -1.63 -31.03
CA ASN A 45 11.87 -0.74 -31.69
C ASN A 45 12.40 0.68 -31.94
N ILE A 46 13.53 1.05 -31.35
CA ILE A 46 14.15 2.37 -31.50
C ILE A 46 15.61 2.29 -32.00
N SER A 47 16.06 1.10 -32.41
CA SER A 47 17.47 0.87 -32.73
C SER A 47 17.95 1.67 -33.95
N GLU A 48 17.13 1.78 -34.99
CA GLU A 48 17.45 2.54 -36.18
C GLU A 48 17.49 4.05 -35.90
N ASP A 49 16.54 4.55 -35.10
CA ASP A 49 16.51 5.95 -34.70
C ASP A 49 17.76 6.35 -33.90
N VAL A 50 18.20 5.49 -32.97
CA VAL A 50 19.44 5.73 -32.20
C VAL A 50 20.68 5.68 -33.09
N ARG A 51 20.72 4.79 -34.09
CA ARG A 51 21.85 4.72 -35.03
C ARG A 51 21.94 5.99 -35.88
N ALA A 52 20.82 6.42 -36.47
CA ALA A 52 20.75 7.65 -37.25
C ALA A 52 21.08 8.89 -36.40
N LEU A 53 20.68 8.89 -35.12
CA LEU A 53 21.01 9.97 -34.19
C LEU A 53 22.52 10.04 -33.91
N TYR A 54 23.19 8.89 -33.75
CA TYR A 54 24.64 8.85 -33.53
C TYR A 54 25.42 9.34 -34.75
N GLU A 55 25.00 8.98 -35.97
CA GLU A 55 25.63 9.45 -37.21
C GLU A 55 25.59 10.98 -37.32
N ARG A 56 24.52 11.60 -36.82
CA ARG A 56 24.32 13.05 -36.87
C ARG A 56 24.95 13.80 -35.69
N PHE A 57 25.00 13.18 -34.52
CA PHE A 57 25.48 13.77 -33.28
C PHE A 57 26.43 12.83 -32.51
N PRO A 58 27.60 12.46 -33.08
CA PRO A 58 28.49 11.48 -32.45
C PRO A 58 29.09 11.97 -31.12
N ALA A 59 29.34 13.28 -31.00
CA ALA A 59 29.77 13.93 -29.76
C ALA A 59 28.59 14.31 -28.83
N GLY A 60 27.36 13.93 -29.17
CA GLY A 60 26.14 14.44 -28.56
C GLY A 60 25.74 15.81 -29.10
N ASP A 61 25.00 16.58 -28.29
CA ASP A 61 24.49 17.90 -28.64
C ASP A 61 24.94 18.96 -27.61
N PRO A 62 26.24 19.34 -27.63
CA PRO A 62 26.82 20.29 -26.68
C PRO A 62 26.27 21.70 -26.85
N ASP A 63 25.97 22.10 -28.08
CA ASP A 63 25.44 23.42 -28.43
C ASP A 63 23.91 23.54 -28.25
N GLN A 64 23.25 22.47 -27.76
CA GLN A 64 21.81 22.39 -27.55
C GLN A 64 21.00 22.76 -28.81
N GLN A 65 21.43 22.31 -29.98
CA GLN A 65 20.74 22.55 -31.25
C GLN A 65 19.41 21.79 -31.31
N LEU A 66 19.28 20.69 -30.57
CA LEU A 66 18.04 19.93 -30.47
C LEU A 66 17.17 20.53 -29.37
N ASP A 67 16.04 21.12 -29.76
CA ASP A 67 14.96 21.55 -28.86
C ASP A 67 14.27 20.32 -28.25
N ILE A 68 14.93 19.73 -27.27
CA ILE A 68 14.43 18.59 -26.48
C ILE A 68 13.83 19.18 -25.22
N PRO A 69 12.51 19.08 -25.00
CA PRO A 69 11.89 19.52 -23.77
C PRO A 69 12.62 18.85 -22.60
N LEU A 70 13.21 19.65 -21.71
CA LEU A 70 13.79 19.13 -20.47
C LEU A 70 12.71 18.30 -19.79
N ALA A 71 12.93 16.99 -19.71
CA ALA A 71 12.03 16.10 -19.01
C ALA A 71 11.82 16.67 -17.61
N GLN A 72 10.60 17.18 -17.35
CA GLN A 72 10.29 17.78 -16.07
C GLN A 72 10.54 16.70 -15.01
N THR A 73 11.55 16.94 -14.19
CA THR A 73 11.79 16.10 -13.03
C THR A 73 10.61 16.32 -12.10
N VAL A 74 9.63 15.41 -12.15
CA VAL A 74 8.51 15.41 -11.21
C VAL A 74 9.12 15.20 -9.83
N LYS A 75 9.36 16.30 -9.11
CA LYS A 75 9.85 16.25 -7.74
C LYS A 75 8.82 15.46 -6.93
N ARG A 76 9.25 14.33 -6.37
CA ARG A 76 8.41 13.59 -5.44
C ARG A 76 8.13 14.50 -4.24
N PRO A 77 6.86 14.65 -3.82
CA PRO A 77 6.53 15.50 -2.69
C PRO A 77 7.29 15.01 -1.46
N GLY A 78 7.85 15.95 -0.70
CA GLY A 78 8.57 15.63 0.54
C GLY A 78 7.65 14.97 1.57
N PHE A 79 8.22 14.28 2.56
CA PHE A 79 7.41 13.57 3.58
C PHE A 79 6.44 14.50 4.33
N VAL A 80 6.89 15.71 4.67
CA VAL A 80 6.06 16.75 5.32
C VAL A 80 4.89 17.18 4.42
N GLU A 81 5.14 17.27 3.11
CA GLU A 81 4.12 17.62 2.14
C GLU A 81 3.09 16.48 1.98
N GLN A 82 3.55 15.23 1.97
CA GLN A 82 2.65 14.07 1.98
C GLN A 82 1.74 14.05 3.22
N LEU A 83 2.28 14.40 4.40
CA LEU A 83 1.48 14.52 5.63
C LEU A 83 0.36 15.57 5.51
N LYS A 84 0.62 16.71 4.86
CA LYS A 84 -0.39 17.76 4.67
C LYS A 84 -1.58 17.29 3.84
N TYR A 85 -1.37 16.35 2.91
CA TYR A 85 -2.40 15.79 2.04
C TYR A 85 -3.00 14.47 2.57
N ALA A 86 -2.46 13.90 3.65
CA ALA A 86 -2.87 12.61 4.21
C ALA A 86 -3.25 12.74 5.71
N LYS A 87 -4.05 13.76 6.06
CA LYS A 87 -4.35 14.11 7.45
C LYS A 87 -5.13 13.04 8.19
N ALA A 88 -6.16 12.47 7.57
CA ALA A 88 -6.94 11.37 8.16
C ALA A 88 -6.11 10.09 8.26
N THR A 89 -5.27 9.82 7.26
CA THR A 89 -4.32 8.72 7.31
C THR A 89 -3.40 8.86 8.51
N ALA A 90 -2.75 10.03 8.65
CA ALA A 90 -1.88 10.35 9.77
C ALA A 90 -2.60 10.31 11.12
N LEU A 91 -3.85 10.78 11.19
CA LEU A 91 -4.65 10.75 12.41
C LEU A 91 -4.89 9.31 12.89
N VAL A 92 -5.32 8.40 12.01
CA VAL A 92 -5.55 7.00 12.41
C VAL A 92 -4.25 6.33 12.85
N LEU A 93 -3.14 6.59 12.16
CA LEU A 93 -1.82 6.08 12.56
C LEU A 93 -1.38 6.63 13.92
N LEU A 94 -1.58 7.93 14.17
CA LEU A 94 -1.30 8.56 15.45
C LEU A 94 -2.13 7.92 16.57
N LEU A 95 -3.43 7.69 16.33
CA LEU A 95 -4.30 7.00 17.28
C LEU A 95 -3.83 5.56 17.55
N SER A 96 -3.40 4.82 16.51
CA SER A 96 -2.85 3.47 16.69
C SER A 96 -1.54 3.47 17.51
N ILE A 97 -0.69 4.47 17.33
CA ILE A 97 0.54 4.63 18.11
C ILE A 97 0.21 4.98 19.58
N ILE A 98 -0.71 5.92 19.81
CA ILE A 98 -1.15 6.30 21.15
C ILE A 98 -1.78 5.11 21.88
N VAL A 99 -2.69 4.39 21.21
CA VAL A 99 -3.30 3.18 21.77
C VAL A 99 -2.23 2.12 22.04
N GLY A 100 -1.32 1.87 21.10
CA GLY A 100 -0.21 0.93 21.31
C GLY A 100 0.67 1.29 22.49
N ALA A 101 0.91 2.58 22.75
CA ALA A 101 1.65 3.02 23.93
C ALA A 101 0.84 2.81 25.23
N ILE A 102 -0.45 3.16 25.23
CA ILE A 102 -1.33 3.02 26.40
C ILE A 102 -1.57 1.54 26.76
N THR A 103 -1.67 0.66 25.76
CA THR A 103 -1.86 -0.78 25.95
C THR A 103 -0.55 -1.54 26.16
N LEU A 104 0.60 -0.85 26.18
CA LEU A 104 1.93 -1.48 26.17
C LEU A 104 2.02 -2.58 25.11
N LEU A 105 1.57 -2.26 23.89
CA LEU A 105 1.54 -3.18 22.75
C LEU A 105 0.80 -4.49 23.05
N GLY A 106 -0.26 -4.42 23.86
CA GLY A 106 -1.14 -5.54 24.19
C GLY A 106 -0.89 -6.17 25.56
N ASP A 107 0.22 -5.81 26.23
CA ASP A 107 0.59 -6.39 27.52
C ASP A 107 -0.25 -5.84 28.69
N ASN A 108 -0.76 -4.62 28.57
CA ASN A 108 -1.60 -4.00 29.61
C ASN A 108 -3.09 -4.33 29.41
N LEU A 109 -3.54 -5.42 30.03
CA LEU A 109 -4.93 -5.88 29.94
C LEU A 109 -5.96 -4.88 30.49
N GLU A 110 -5.59 -4.08 31.52
CA GLU A 110 -6.51 -3.10 32.11
C GLU A 110 -6.88 -2.00 31.14
N THR A 111 -5.90 -1.46 30.40
CA THR A 111 -6.17 -0.44 29.39
C THR A 111 -6.75 -1.05 28.12
N MET A 112 -6.31 -2.26 27.74
CA MET A 112 -6.83 -2.97 26.57
C MET A 112 -8.33 -3.27 26.70
N ARG A 113 -8.81 -3.62 27.90
CA ARG A 113 -10.22 -3.89 28.20
C ARG A 113 -11.17 -2.79 27.74
N TRP A 114 -10.75 -1.54 27.65
CA TRP A 114 -11.61 -0.43 27.21
C TRP A 114 -11.85 -0.41 25.69
N LEU A 115 -10.97 -1.04 24.92
CA LEU A 115 -10.90 -0.92 23.46
C LEU A 115 -11.20 -2.23 22.74
N THR A 116 -11.23 -3.36 23.45
CA THR A 116 -11.55 -4.69 22.90
C THR A 116 -13.00 -4.81 22.46
N PHE A 117 -13.26 -5.76 21.56
CA PHE A 117 -14.58 -5.99 21.00
C PHE A 117 -15.61 -6.41 22.07
N LEU A 118 -15.19 -7.30 22.97
CA LEU A 118 -15.94 -7.63 24.17
C LEU A 118 -15.29 -6.97 25.38
N GLU A 119 -16.11 -6.47 26.32
CA GLU A 119 -15.61 -6.24 27.67
C GLU A 119 -15.20 -7.59 28.27
N PHE A 120 -14.16 -7.59 29.10
CA PHE A 120 -13.75 -8.78 29.81
C PHE A 120 -13.28 -8.44 31.22
N ARG A 121 -13.21 -9.42 32.12
CA ARG A 121 -12.59 -9.28 33.43
C ARG A 121 -11.64 -10.44 33.66
N VAL A 122 -10.52 -10.18 34.30
CA VAL A 122 -9.58 -11.22 34.73
C VAL A 122 -9.99 -11.69 36.12
N VAL A 123 -10.35 -12.96 36.24
CA VAL A 123 -10.73 -13.60 37.51
C VAL A 123 -9.82 -14.80 37.72
N GLY A 124 -8.84 -14.66 38.62
CA GLY A 124 -7.76 -15.65 38.74
C GLY A 124 -6.95 -15.73 37.44
N GLU A 125 -6.85 -16.93 36.88
CA GLU A 125 -6.12 -17.18 35.62
C GLU A 125 -7.00 -17.11 34.36
N TYR A 126 -8.29 -16.80 34.52
CA TYR A 126 -9.26 -16.85 33.43
C TYR A 126 -9.75 -15.46 33.01
N ILE A 127 -10.01 -15.32 31.71
CA ILE A 127 -10.66 -14.16 31.12
C ILE A 127 -12.14 -14.46 30.93
N HIS A 128 -12.99 -13.70 31.62
CA HIS A 128 -14.44 -13.77 31.48
C HIS A 128 -14.93 -12.65 30.59
N PHE A 129 -15.51 -12.99 29.45
CA PHE A 129 -16.07 -12.02 28.52
C PHE A 129 -17.52 -11.66 28.88
N THR A 130 -17.83 -10.38 28.87
CA THR A 130 -19.20 -9.87 28.93
C THR A 130 -19.85 -10.07 27.55
N PRO A 131 -21.09 -10.59 27.49
CA PRO A 131 -21.82 -10.70 26.24
C PRO A 131 -21.88 -9.37 25.47
N LEU A 132 -21.83 -9.45 24.14
CA LEU A 132 -21.89 -8.27 23.28
C LEU A 132 -23.18 -7.46 23.52
N ALA A 133 -24.32 -8.14 23.67
CA ALA A 133 -25.61 -7.50 23.92
C ALA A 133 -25.59 -6.61 25.16
N ASP A 134 -24.99 -7.08 26.26
CA ASP A 134 -24.88 -6.33 27.51
C ASP A 134 -23.96 -5.12 27.36
N SER A 135 -22.83 -5.29 26.65
CA SER A 135 -21.89 -4.21 26.35
C SER A 135 -22.56 -3.10 25.53
N LEU A 136 -23.36 -3.49 24.52
CA LEU A 136 -24.12 -2.54 23.70
C LEU A 136 -25.25 -1.87 24.50
N ALA A 137 -25.96 -2.61 25.35
CA ALA A 137 -26.98 -2.05 26.24
C ALA A 137 -26.39 -1.05 27.25
N ALA A 138 -25.14 -1.26 27.67
CA ALA A 138 -24.37 -0.33 28.51
C ALA A 138 -23.78 0.88 27.73
N GLY A 139 -24.09 1.01 26.43
CA GLY A 139 -23.64 2.13 25.61
C GLY A 139 -22.21 2.01 25.07
N GLN A 140 -21.58 0.84 25.17
CA GLN A 140 -20.19 0.62 24.74
C GLN A 140 -20.03 0.35 23.24
N TRP A 141 -20.73 1.12 22.40
CA TRP A 141 -20.77 0.93 20.95
C TRP A 141 -19.41 1.13 20.25
N TRP A 142 -18.49 1.90 20.86
CA TRP A 142 -17.16 2.14 20.31
C TRP A 142 -16.36 0.84 20.16
N ARG A 143 -16.67 -0.19 20.96
CA ARG A 143 -16.03 -1.51 20.91
C ARG A 143 -16.19 -2.23 19.58
N LEU A 144 -17.18 -1.83 18.77
CA LEU A 144 -17.33 -2.33 17.41
C LEU A 144 -16.21 -1.85 16.47
N PHE A 145 -15.54 -0.75 16.81
CA PHE A 145 -14.56 -0.07 15.96
C PHE A 145 -13.15 -0.04 16.55
N THR A 146 -13.02 0.16 17.86
CA THR A 146 -11.73 0.36 18.54
C THR A 146 -10.74 -0.81 18.49
N PRO A 147 -11.13 -2.09 18.29
CA PRO A 147 -10.16 -3.17 18.16
C PRO A 147 -9.14 -2.94 17.03
N MET A 148 -9.50 -2.17 15.99
CA MET A 148 -8.56 -1.82 14.92
C MET A 148 -7.33 -1.05 15.41
N LEU A 149 -7.40 -0.40 16.57
CA LEU A 149 -6.32 0.43 17.11
C LEU A 149 -5.35 -0.37 18.01
N ILE A 150 -5.77 -1.52 18.53
CA ILE A 150 -4.95 -2.37 19.40
C ILE A 150 -3.93 -3.13 18.56
N HIS A 151 -2.66 -3.14 18.95
CA HIS A 151 -1.62 -3.89 18.25
C HIS A 151 -0.76 -4.67 19.24
N PHE A 152 -0.37 -5.88 18.84
CA PHE A 152 0.43 -6.83 19.61
C PHE A 152 1.88 -6.81 19.14
N GLY A 153 2.75 -6.14 19.90
CA GLY A 153 4.17 -5.97 19.56
C GLY A 153 4.48 -4.91 18.48
N ILE A 154 5.75 -4.49 18.44
CA ILE A 154 6.23 -3.40 17.58
C ILE A 154 6.12 -3.75 16.10
N LEU A 155 6.50 -4.98 15.71
CA LEU A 155 6.48 -5.41 14.32
C LEU A 155 5.06 -5.39 13.74
N HIS A 156 4.07 -5.82 14.52
CA HIS A 156 2.68 -5.82 14.10
C HIS A 156 2.17 -4.38 13.85
N LEU A 157 2.47 -3.45 14.76
CA LEU A 157 2.13 -2.02 14.60
C LEU A 157 2.85 -1.39 13.41
N ALA A 158 4.15 -1.64 13.24
CA ALA A 158 4.96 -1.07 12.16
C ALA A 158 4.48 -1.55 10.77
N MET A 159 4.24 -2.85 10.62
CA MET A 159 3.74 -3.41 9.36
C MET A 159 2.35 -2.89 9.02
N ASN A 160 1.45 -2.84 10.00
CA ASN A 160 0.11 -2.29 9.78
C ASN A 160 0.16 -0.80 9.42
N GLY A 161 0.98 -0.04 10.15
CA GLY A 161 1.13 1.39 9.94
C GLY A 161 1.69 1.72 8.55
N MET A 162 2.68 0.96 8.09
CA MET A 162 3.24 1.11 6.75
C MET A 162 2.17 0.89 5.65
N TRP A 163 1.40 -0.19 5.75
CA TRP A 163 0.36 -0.50 4.77
C TRP A 163 -0.82 0.46 4.83
N TYR A 164 -1.22 0.88 6.03
CA TYR A 164 -2.29 1.85 6.20
C TYR A 164 -1.86 3.21 5.65
N TRP A 165 -0.61 3.62 5.87
CA TRP A 165 -0.04 4.81 5.23
C TRP A 165 -0.14 4.72 3.70
N GLU A 166 0.33 3.61 3.13
CA GLU A 166 0.39 3.43 1.68
C GLU A 166 -0.98 3.41 1.01
N LEU A 167 -1.93 2.66 1.56
CA LEU A 167 -3.29 2.53 1.00
C LEU A 167 -4.18 3.73 1.37
N GLY A 168 -4.11 4.17 2.63
CA GLY A 168 -4.90 5.29 3.16
C GLY A 168 -4.62 6.59 2.42
N ARG A 169 -3.35 6.96 2.24
CA ARG A 169 -2.99 8.21 1.54
C ARG A 169 -3.48 8.24 0.08
N ARG A 170 -3.54 7.09 -0.58
CA ARG A 170 -4.08 6.95 -1.94
C ARG A 170 -5.57 7.22 -1.95
N ILE A 171 -6.31 6.60 -1.03
CA ILE A 171 -7.76 6.81 -0.89
C ILE A 171 -8.05 8.26 -0.51
N GLU A 172 -7.36 8.81 0.48
CA GLU A 172 -7.55 10.18 0.92
C GLU A 172 -7.23 11.21 -0.17
N SER A 173 -6.16 11.03 -0.94
CA SER A 173 -5.85 11.95 -2.05
C SER A 173 -6.90 11.90 -3.17
N ARG A 174 -7.55 10.74 -3.39
CA ARG A 174 -8.53 10.58 -4.48
C ARG A 174 -9.97 10.88 -4.08
N GLN A 175 -10.37 10.49 -2.87
CA GLN A 175 -11.74 10.55 -2.37
C GLN A 175 -11.91 11.49 -1.17
N GLY A 176 -10.83 12.02 -0.60
CA GLY A 176 -10.87 12.93 0.55
C GLY A 176 -10.91 12.21 1.91
N SER A 177 -10.61 12.97 2.96
CA SER A 177 -10.46 12.48 4.33
C SER A 177 -11.74 11.84 4.89
N ILE A 178 -12.92 12.41 4.60
CA ILE A 178 -14.21 11.91 5.09
C ILE A 178 -14.48 10.49 4.56
N ASN A 179 -14.24 10.28 3.27
CA ASN A 179 -14.44 8.96 2.66
C ASN A 179 -13.44 7.93 3.21
N LEU A 180 -12.17 8.32 3.42
CA LEU A 180 -11.22 7.43 4.08
C LEU A 180 -11.69 7.02 5.48
N ILE A 181 -12.10 7.98 6.32
CA ILE A 181 -12.57 7.68 7.68
C ILE A 181 -13.83 6.80 7.64
N GLY A 182 -14.79 7.11 6.77
CA GLY A 182 -16.01 6.31 6.61
C GLY A 182 -15.70 4.87 6.19
N LEU A 183 -14.81 4.67 5.21
CA LEU A 183 -14.37 3.34 4.78
C LEU A 183 -13.61 2.61 5.90
N THR A 184 -12.69 3.29 6.60
CA THR A 184 -11.95 2.71 7.72
C THR A 184 -12.87 2.23 8.84
N LEU A 185 -13.86 3.03 9.23
CA LEU A 185 -14.86 2.65 10.24
C LEU A 185 -15.75 1.50 9.77
N LEU A 186 -16.21 1.52 8.52
CA LEU A 186 -17.01 0.44 7.94
C LEU A 186 -16.23 -0.88 7.90
N PHE A 187 -14.98 -0.84 7.44
CA PHE A 187 -14.13 -2.03 7.36
C PHE A 187 -13.79 -2.55 8.74
N SER A 188 -13.51 -1.66 9.70
CA SER A 188 -13.31 -2.05 11.09
C SER A 188 -14.53 -2.77 11.65
N LEU A 189 -15.73 -2.19 11.49
CA LEU A 189 -16.98 -2.78 11.96
C LEU A 189 -17.20 -4.19 11.40
N VAL A 190 -17.12 -4.34 10.07
CA VAL A 190 -17.36 -5.62 9.41
C VAL A 190 -16.30 -6.66 9.79
N SER A 191 -15.03 -6.26 9.78
CA SER A 191 -13.92 -7.16 10.14
C SER A 191 -13.98 -7.61 11.59
N ASN A 192 -14.24 -6.70 12.53
CA ASN A 192 -14.31 -7.04 13.95
C ASN A 192 -15.51 -7.92 14.25
N TYR A 193 -16.68 -7.60 13.67
CA TYR A 193 -17.88 -8.42 13.84
C TYR A 193 -17.69 -9.83 13.26
N ALA A 194 -17.14 -9.94 12.05
CA ALA A 194 -16.87 -11.24 11.43
C ALA A 194 -15.88 -12.06 12.27
N GLN A 195 -14.81 -11.43 12.77
CA GLN A 195 -13.84 -12.10 13.63
C GLN A 195 -14.48 -12.66 14.90
N TYR A 196 -15.30 -11.86 15.57
CA TYR A 196 -16.05 -12.31 16.74
C TYR A 196 -17.02 -13.44 16.39
N TYR A 197 -17.76 -13.32 15.28
CA TYR A 197 -18.78 -14.30 14.89
C TYR A 197 -18.17 -15.68 14.59
N PHE A 198 -17.02 -15.72 13.91
CA PHE A 198 -16.39 -16.97 13.48
C PHE A 198 -15.43 -17.58 14.52
N SER A 199 -14.77 -16.75 15.34
CA SER A 199 -13.79 -17.23 16.33
C SER A 199 -14.32 -17.25 17.77
N GLY A 200 -15.51 -16.67 18.02
CA GLY A 200 -16.09 -16.58 19.34
C GLY A 200 -15.41 -15.51 20.24
N PRO A 201 -15.64 -15.60 21.57
CA PRO A 201 -15.08 -14.67 22.55
C PRO A 201 -13.57 -14.83 22.68
N THR A 202 -12.80 -14.01 21.95
CA THR A 202 -11.34 -13.99 22.00
C THR A 202 -10.81 -12.56 22.02
N LEU A 203 -9.55 -12.40 22.43
CA LEU A 203 -8.84 -11.14 22.31
C LEU A 203 -8.23 -11.04 20.91
N PHE A 204 -8.60 -10.00 20.17
CA PHE A 204 -8.04 -9.69 18.87
C PHE A 204 -7.97 -8.17 18.69
N GLY A 205 -7.14 -7.76 17.74
CA GLY A 205 -6.91 -6.35 17.45
C GLY A 205 -5.96 -6.16 16.28
N GLY A 206 -6.02 -4.99 15.68
CA GLY A 206 -5.09 -4.54 14.65
C GLY A 206 -5.80 -3.97 13.43
N LEU A 207 -5.09 -3.12 12.68
CA LEU A 207 -5.61 -2.52 11.45
C LEU A 207 -5.80 -3.52 10.31
N SER A 208 -5.33 -4.76 10.43
CA SER A 208 -5.18 -5.66 9.29
C SER A 208 -6.49 -5.99 8.57
N GLY A 209 -7.62 -6.09 9.27
CA GLY A 209 -8.93 -6.22 8.62
C GLY A 209 -9.27 -5.00 7.75
N VAL A 210 -9.03 -3.80 8.29
CA VAL A 210 -9.15 -2.53 7.56
C VAL A 210 -8.21 -2.49 6.37
N LEU A 211 -6.95 -2.94 6.51
CA LEU A 211 -5.97 -2.97 5.42
C LEU A 211 -6.46 -3.80 4.24
N TYR A 212 -6.98 -5.00 4.51
CA TYR A 212 -7.55 -5.84 3.46
C TYR A 212 -8.79 -5.17 2.82
N GLY A 213 -9.59 -4.44 3.59
CA GLY A 213 -10.64 -3.58 3.06
C GLY A 213 -10.14 -2.48 2.13
N LEU A 214 -9.12 -1.72 2.54
CA LEU A 214 -8.53 -0.67 1.70
C LEU A 214 -7.88 -1.26 0.44
N LEU A 215 -7.24 -2.44 0.55
CA LEU A 215 -6.66 -3.16 -0.57
C LEU A 215 -7.74 -3.57 -1.58
N GLY A 216 -8.80 -4.24 -1.12
CA GLY A 216 -9.92 -4.67 -1.96
C GLY A 216 -10.63 -3.48 -2.62
N HIS A 217 -10.82 -2.39 -1.86
CA HIS A 217 -11.41 -1.17 -2.38
C HIS A 217 -10.56 -0.56 -3.50
N CYS A 218 -9.26 -0.34 -3.26
CA CYS A 218 -8.35 0.20 -4.27
C CYS A 218 -8.29 -0.70 -5.50
N TRP A 219 -8.20 -2.01 -5.31
CA TRP A 219 -8.08 -2.97 -6.40
C TRP A 219 -9.29 -2.96 -7.33
N ILE A 220 -10.50 -3.17 -6.79
CA ILE A 220 -11.71 -3.23 -7.62
C ILE A 220 -12.08 -1.87 -8.20
N PHE A 221 -11.92 -0.79 -7.43
CA PHE A 221 -12.16 0.55 -7.95
C PHE A 221 -11.23 0.85 -9.14
N GLN A 222 -9.95 0.51 -9.05
CA GLN A 222 -8.98 0.74 -10.12
C GLN A 222 -9.32 -0.02 -11.41
N LEU A 223 -9.93 -1.22 -11.31
CA LEU A 223 -10.38 -1.97 -12.49
C LEU A 223 -11.55 -1.29 -13.21
N LEU A 224 -12.42 -0.61 -12.47
CA LEU A 224 -13.65 -0.01 -13.02
C LEU A 224 -13.49 1.46 -13.43
N ALA A 225 -12.68 2.21 -12.69
CA ALA A 225 -12.39 3.62 -12.93
C ALA A 225 -10.88 3.88 -12.76
N PRO A 226 -10.06 3.49 -13.76
CA PRO A 226 -8.61 3.58 -13.69
C PRO A 226 -8.15 5.01 -13.39
N ASN A 227 -7.33 5.16 -12.35
CA ASN A 227 -6.77 6.45 -11.97
C ASN A 227 -5.33 6.31 -11.43
N PRO A 228 -4.49 7.36 -11.54
CA PRO A 228 -3.11 7.28 -11.07
C PRO A 228 -2.98 7.00 -9.56
N ALA A 229 -3.90 7.51 -8.73
CA ALA A 229 -3.82 7.36 -7.28
C ALA A 229 -4.00 5.90 -6.84
N TYR A 230 -4.92 5.15 -7.46
CA TYR A 230 -5.22 3.75 -7.09
C TYR A 230 -4.40 2.72 -7.85
N ARG A 231 -3.44 3.16 -8.67
CA ARG A 231 -2.52 2.26 -9.35
C ARG A 231 -1.54 1.66 -8.35
N LEU A 232 -1.89 0.48 -7.83
CA LEU A 232 -1.02 -0.33 -6.98
C LEU A 232 0.00 -1.09 -7.86
N PRO A 233 1.28 -1.16 -7.44
CA PRO A 233 2.23 -2.06 -8.07
C PRO A 233 1.71 -3.50 -8.00
N ARG A 234 1.76 -4.23 -9.11
CA ARG A 234 1.27 -5.63 -9.16
C ARG A 234 1.90 -6.51 -8.08
N GLY A 235 3.20 -6.32 -7.83
CA GLY A 235 3.92 -7.05 -6.78
C GLY A 235 3.34 -6.82 -5.37
N VAL A 236 2.88 -5.61 -5.05
CA VAL A 236 2.27 -5.30 -3.74
C VAL A 236 0.96 -6.06 -3.57
N LEU A 237 0.07 -6.01 -4.57
CA LEU A 237 -1.20 -6.72 -4.53
C LEU A 237 -0.97 -8.23 -4.37
N VAL A 238 -0.11 -8.82 -5.21
CA VAL A 238 0.19 -10.26 -5.16
C VAL A 238 0.78 -10.63 -3.80
N MET A 239 1.74 -9.86 -3.29
CA MET A 239 2.37 -10.14 -2.01
C MET A 239 1.36 -10.07 -0.84
N MET A 240 0.46 -9.08 -0.80
CA MET A 240 -0.57 -8.99 0.25
C MET A 240 -1.59 -10.13 0.17
N LEU A 241 -1.92 -10.61 -1.04
CA LEU A 241 -2.80 -11.77 -1.23
C LEU A 241 -2.09 -13.08 -0.85
N VAL A 242 -0.81 -13.24 -1.18
CA VAL A 242 0.00 -14.38 -0.73
C VAL A 242 0.13 -14.37 0.78
N TRP A 243 0.38 -13.21 1.39
CA TRP A 243 0.40 -13.04 2.84
C TRP A 243 -0.92 -13.48 3.47
N LEU A 244 -2.06 -13.13 2.87
CA LEU A 244 -3.38 -13.59 3.34
C LEU A 244 -3.49 -15.12 3.34
N LEU A 245 -3.07 -15.77 2.26
CA LEU A 245 -3.12 -17.23 2.15
C LEU A 245 -2.18 -17.90 3.15
N LEU A 246 -1.01 -17.31 3.41
CA LEU A 246 -0.08 -17.79 4.44
C LEU A 246 -0.70 -17.66 5.84
N CYS A 247 -1.35 -16.55 6.16
CA CYS A 247 -2.09 -16.39 7.41
C CYS A 247 -3.22 -17.43 7.56
N LEU A 248 -3.99 -17.64 6.49
CA LEU A 248 -5.10 -18.61 6.46
C LEU A 248 -4.63 -20.06 6.61
N SER A 249 -3.43 -20.40 6.14
CA SER A 249 -2.87 -21.74 6.27
C SER A 249 -2.45 -22.12 7.69
N GLY A 250 -2.40 -21.16 8.62
CA GLY A 250 -1.96 -21.39 10.01
C GLY A 250 -0.44 -21.52 10.18
N LEU A 251 0.35 -21.54 9.10
CA LEU A 251 1.81 -21.62 9.17
C LEU A 251 2.42 -20.48 9.99
N VAL A 252 1.86 -19.28 9.87
CA VAL A 252 2.38 -18.10 10.58
C VAL A 252 2.14 -18.22 12.09
N SER A 253 0.97 -18.73 12.51
CA SER A 253 0.69 -19.03 13.92
C SER A 253 1.66 -20.08 14.48
N MET A 254 1.98 -21.13 13.70
CA MET A 254 2.92 -22.18 14.10
C MET A 254 4.36 -21.70 14.32
N ILE A 255 4.77 -20.62 13.64
CA ILE A 255 6.14 -20.06 13.75
C ILE A 255 6.25 -19.05 14.91
N GLY A 256 5.18 -18.85 15.69
CA GLY A 256 5.21 -18.04 16.92
C GLY A 256 4.80 -16.58 16.75
N PHE A 257 4.10 -16.23 15.66
CA PHE A 257 3.56 -14.87 15.45
C PHE A 257 2.20 -14.64 16.15
N GLY A 258 1.72 -15.60 16.93
CA GLY A 258 0.43 -15.54 17.63
C GLY A 258 -0.77 -15.88 16.74
N GLU A 259 -1.95 -15.90 17.36
CA GLU A 259 -3.22 -16.16 16.66
C GLU A 259 -3.57 -15.02 15.70
N ILE A 260 -3.85 -15.35 14.45
CA ILE A 260 -4.17 -14.38 13.40
C ILE A 260 -5.67 -14.27 13.24
N ALA A 261 -6.17 -13.04 13.22
CA ALA A 261 -7.57 -12.71 12.96
C ALA A 261 -7.94 -12.92 11.47
N ASN A 262 -7.92 -14.18 11.03
CA ASN A 262 -8.14 -14.56 9.63
C ASN A 262 -9.54 -14.18 9.12
N ALA A 263 -10.57 -14.32 9.96
CA ALA A 263 -11.92 -13.91 9.59
C ALA A 263 -12.02 -12.39 9.42
N ALA A 264 -11.29 -11.59 10.21
CA ALA A 264 -11.17 -10.15 10.01
C ALA A 264 -10.55 -9.81 8.63
N HIS A 265 -9.50 -10.51 8.22
CA HIS A 265 -8.82 -10.26 6.94
C HIS A 265 -9.70 -10.58 5.74
N VAL A 266 -10.31 -11.76 5.72
CA VAL A 266 -11.15 -12.20 4.60
C VAL A 266 -12.38 -11.31 4.47
N SER A 267 -13.11 -11.09 5.56
CA SER A 267 -14.30 -10.21 5.55
C SER A 267 -13.92 -8.77 5.16
N GLY A 268 -12.78 -8.27 5.65
CA GLY A 268 -12.20 -6.99 5.26
C GLY A 268 -12.00 -6.89 3.75
N LEU A 269 -11.32 -7.86 3.14
CA LEU A 269 -11.11 -7.90 1.69
C LEU A 269 -12.43 -7.90 0.92
N LEU A 270 -13.41 -8.69 1.36
CA LEU A 270 -14.71 -8.80 0.70
C LEU A 270 -15.50 -7.48 0.75
N ILE A 271 -15.60 -6.84 1.92
CA ILE A 271 -16.29 -5.54 2.03
C ILE A 271 -15.53 -4.44 1.29
N GLY A 272 -14.21 -4.51 1.26
CA GLY A 272 -13.35 -3.68 0.43
C GLY A 272 -13.69 -3.79 -1.05
N CYS A 273 -13.67 -5.00 -1.58
CA CYS A 273 -14.04 -5.28 -2.97
C CYS A 273 -15.45 -4.78 -3.29
N PHE A 274 -16.41 -4.98 -2.39
CA PHE A 274 -17.78 -4.51 -2.56
C PHE A 274 -17.88 -2.97 -2.62
N THR A 275 -17.25 -2.26 -1.69
CA THR A 275 -17.24 -0.78 -1.74
C THR A 275 -16.46 -0.25 -2.94
N GLY A 276 -15.39 -0.94 -3.35
CA GLY A 276 -14.64 -0.63 -4.58
C GLY A 276 -15.48 -0.81 -5.84
N LEU A 277 -16.32 -1.85 -5.88
CA LEU A 277 -17.29 -2.08 -6.97
C LEU A 277 -18.30 -0.94 -7.06
N LEU A 278 -18.96 -0.60 -5.95
CA LEU A 278 -19.95 0.48 -5.91
C LEU A 278 -19.34 1.84 -6.28
N GLY A 279 -18.20 2.19 -5.65
CA GLY A 279 -17.50 3.45 -5.92
C GLY A 279 -16.98 3.54 -7.36
N GLY A 280 -16.43 2.44 -7.88
CA GLY A 280 -15.94 2.35 -9.26
C GLY A 280 -17.06 2.52 -10.28
N LEU A 281 -18.20 1.83 -10.08
CA LEU A 281 -19.38 1.96 -10.96
C LEU A 281 -19.96 3.37 -10.94
N TYR A 282 -20.09 3.99 -9.76
CA TYR A 282 -20.56 5.36 -9.63
C TYR A 282 -19.67 6.35 -10.40
N ASN A 283 -18.35 6.24 -10.25
CA ASN A 283 -17.41 7.13 -10.92
C ASN A 283 -17.38 6.91 -12.44
N ARG A 284 -17.42 5.65 -12.89
CA ARG A 284 -17.50 5.33 -14.32
C ARG A 284 -18.74 5.94 -14.98
N ARG A 285 -19.89 5.91 -14.30
CA ARG A 285 -21.13 6.56 -14.79
C ARG A 285 -20.97 8.08 -14.86
N LYS A 286 -20.40 8.70 -13.82
CA LYS A 286 -20.14 10.14 -13.79
C LYS A 286 -19.19 10.60 -14.90
N LEU A 287 -18.23 9.78 -15.31
CA LEU A 287 -17.32 10.07 -16.43
C LEU A 287 -17.97 9.88 -17.81
N ALA A 288 -19.08 9.13 -17.88
CA ALA A 288 -19.79 8.85 -19.12
C ALA A 288 -20.98 9.80 -19.37
N ALA A 289 -21.38 10.58 -18.37
CA ALA A 289 -22.40 11.62 -18.43
C ALA A 289 -21.76 12.99 -18.63
#